data_AF-A0A3D2CFU2-F1
#
_entry.id   AF-A0A3D2CFU2-F1
#
_cell.length_a   1.000
_cell.length_b   1.000
_cell.length_c   1.000
_cell.angle_alpha   90.00
_cell.angle_beta   90.00
_cell.angle_gamma   90.00
#
_symmetry.space_group_name_H-M   'P 1'
#
loop_
_entity.id
_entity.type
_entity.pdbx_description
1 polymer ?
#
loop_
_entity_poly.entity_id
_entity_poly.type
_entity_poly.pdbx_seq_one_letter_code
_entity_poly.pdbx_strand_id
1 'polypeptide(L)'
;MPKSPTTRRASILSTPYPSPIAHLGDVREMVRLHAQEHQLTEAVDGQLRAFRRGPDPTIAESKLPAVKRKLRTLKKRIHSRERATTEAGTPLPIDTLCAQLDLSMLDRTVMLLASLTALDLSVEDDFHAICDSTGSHLTVMAVLKFMHLSLPEQLAARARFRADAPLRARDLITLGLGRRATSPEDLLRADISLTPQALALILGDDQLSDELVEFSSIETPLASFDRVVLPTDDLNRILAIVDGHEHWHEARARWGLDRTITYGRGSFLLFSGPPGTGKTLTAHAVAHRLGKRVLSVDIPTLVEHVDNMRLLPGLFREARLRGAVLFFDECETFFESR
;
A
#
# COMPACT_ATOMS: atom_id res chain seq x y z
N MET A 1 52.29 -25.61 11.30
CA MET A 1 50.87 -25.99 11.39
C MET A 1 50.03 -24.76 11.79
N PRO A 2 49.35 -24.11 10.84
CA PRO A 2 48.34 -23.10 11.17
C PRO A 2 46.95 -23.74 11.18
N LYS A 3 46.18 -23.42 12.23
CA LYS A 3 44.83 -23.91 12.49
C LYS A 3 43.85 -23.42 11.42
N SER A 4 43.02 -24.33 10.93
CA SER A 4 41.88 -24.06 10.06
C SER A 4 40.84 -23.18 10.77
N PRO A 5 40.25 -22.18 10.09
CA PRO A 5 39.13 -21.45 10.66
C PRO A 5 37.88 -22.29 10.55
N THR A 6 37.37 -22.66 11.72
CA THR A 6 36.01 -23.06 12.06
C THR A 6 34.96 -22.72 11.00
N THR A 7 34.37 -23.78 10.45
CA THR A 7 33.14 -23.83 9.67
C THR A 7 32.04 -23.04 10.39
N ARG A 8 31.68 -21.85 9.86
CA ARG A 8 30.42 -21.18 10.21
C ARG A 8 29.29 -22.16 9.89
N ARG A 9 28.54 -22.58 10.92
CA ARG A 9 27.28 -23.29 10.77
C ARG A 9 26.40 -22.51 9.78
N ALA A 10 26.12 -23.10 8.63
CA ALA A 10 25.12 -22.62 7.71
C ALA A 10 23.78 -22.61 8.45
N SER A 11 23.33 -21.42 8.87
CA SER A 11 21.92 -21.19 9.13
C SER A 11 21.19 -21.58 7.85
N ILE A 12 20.15 -22.40 7.95
CA ILE A 12 19.27 -22.75 6.84
C ILE A 12 18.78 -21.43 6.23
N LEU A 13 19.42 -21.01 5.13
CA LEU A 13 19.03 -19.81 4.39
C LEU A 13 17.67 -20.13 3.81
N SER A 14 16.62 -19.58 4.39
CA SER A 14 15.27 -19.67 3.84
C SER A 14 15.29 -19.11 2.43
N THR A 15 14.65 -19.82 1.50
CA THR A 15 14.59 -19.38 0.11
C THR A 15 13.75 -18.10 -0.01
N PRO A 16 14.24 -17.06 -0.73
CA PRO A 16 13.46 -15.90 -1.09
C PRO A 16 12.12 -16.27 -1.74
N TYR A 17 11.15 -15.37 -1.71
CA TYR A 17 9.93 -15.54 -2.49
C TYR A 17 10.23 -15.34 -3.99
N PRO A 18 9.85 -16.28 -4.86
CA PRO A 18 10.07 -16.13 -6.30
C PRO A 18 9.09 -15.13 -6.95
N SER A 19 7.97 -14.83 -6.28
CA SER A 19 6.98 -13.86 -6.73
C SER A 19 6.10 -13.37 -5.57
N PRO A 20 5.39 -12.23 -5.73
CA PRO A 20 4.42 -11.77 -4.74
C PRO A 20 3.27 -12.76 -4.52
N ILE A 21 2.87 -13.50 -5.56
CA ILE A 21 1.85 -14.54 -5.47
C ILE A 21 2.30 -15.68 -4.54
N ALA A 22 3.57 -16.07 -4.58
CA ALA A 22 4.11 -17.08 -3.67
C ALA A 22 4.09 -16.62 -2.21
N HIS A 23 4.28 -15.32 -1.96
CA HIS A 23 4.13 -14.73 -0.62
C HIS A 23 2.67 -14.76 -0.16
N LEU A 24 1.74 -14.32 -1.01
CA LEU A 24 0.31 -14.39 -0.73
C LEU A 24 -0.17 -15.84 -0.47
N GLY A 25 0.45 -16.84 -1.11
CA GLY A 25 0.20 -18.26 -0.84
C GLY A 25 0.50 -18.66 0.61
N ASP A 26 1.62 -18.20 1.18
CA ASP A 26 1.97 -18.45 2.59
C ASP A 26 1.03 -17.66 3.53
N VAL A 27 0.64 -16.44 3.16
CA VAL A 27 -0.35 -15.64 3.93
C VAL A 27 -1.72 -16.33 3.93
N ARG A 28 -2.17 -16.89 2.81
CA ARG A 28 -3.41 -17.67 2.72
C ARG A 28 -3.39 -18.88 3.64
N GLU A 29 -2.28 -19.63 3.65
CA GLU A 29 -2.11 -20.76 4.58
C GLU A 29 -2.20 -20.29 6.05
N MET A 30 -1.66 -19.10 6.35
CA MET A 30 -1.73 -18.50 7.68
C MET A 30 -3.17 -18.14 8.07
N VAL A 31 -3.96 -17.55 7.15
CA VAL A 31 -5.38 -17.24 7.37
C VAL A 31 -6.17 -18.52 7.66
N ARG A 32 -6.00 -19.56 6.84
CA ARG A 32 -6.66 -20.85 7.04
C ARG A 32 -6.33 -21.49 8.39
N LEU A 33 -5.07 -21.39 8.84
CA LEU A 33 -4.68 -21.89 10.17
C LEU A 33 -5.27 -21.04 11.31
N HIS A 34 -5.42 -19.72 11.15
CA HIS A 34 -6.10 -18.88 12.15
C HIS A 34 -7.59 -19.21 12.23
N ALA A 35 -8.25 -19.43 11.08
CA ALA A 35 -9.64 -19.85 11.03
C ALA A 35 -9.86 -21.20 11.76
N GLN A 36 -8.98 -22.18 11.52
CA GLN A 36 -9.00 -23.46 12.25
C GLN A 36 -8.73 -23.28 13.74
N GLU A 37 -7.77 -22.45 14.14
CA GLU A 37 -7.48 -22.16 15.54
C GLU A 37 -8.69 -21.52 16.23
N HIS A 38 -9.35 -20.55 15.58
CA HIS A 38 -10.53 -19.88 16.10
C HIS A 38 -11.67 -20.88 16.33
N GLN A 39 -12.03 -21.67 15.32
CA GLN A 39 -13.10 -22.68 15.42
C GLN A 39 -12.83 -23.71 16.52
N LEU A 40 -11.58 -24.18 16.66
CA LEU A 40 -11.22 -25.13 17.70
C LEU A 40 -11.28 -24.48 19.08
N THR A 41 -10.86 -23.22 19.21
CA THR A 41 -10.91 -22.48 20.49
C THR A 41 -12.36 -22.26 20.92
N GLU A 42 -13.24 -21.82 20.03
CA GLU A 42 -14.68 -21.68 20.33
C GLU A 42 -15.35 -23.00 20.72
N ALA A 43 -14.93 -24.12 20.12
CA ALA A 43 -15.44 -25.45 20.45
C ALA A 43 -15.03 -25.90 21.86
N VAL A 44 -13.80 -25.58 22.27
CA VAL A 44 -13.30 -25.85 23.63
C VAL A 44 -13.98 -24.96 24.66
N ASP A 45 -14.12 -23.67 24.36
CA ASP A 45 -14.72 -22.68 25.26
C ASP A 45 -16.25 -22.83 25.40
N GLY A 46 -16.87 -23.78 24.67
CA GLY A 46 -18.30 -24.06 24.72
C GLY A 46 -19.17 -22.93 24.12
N GLN A 47 -18.57 -22.00 23.38
CA GLN A 47 -19.24 -20.82 22.82
C GLN A 47 -19.85 -21.03 21.44
N LEU A 48 -19.72 -22.23 20.86
CA LEU A 48 -20.39 -22.59 19.61
C LEU A 48 -21.91 -22.40 19.76
N ARG A 49 -22.42 -21.28 19.21
CA ARG A 49 -23.86 -20.99 19.16
C ARG A 49 -24.57 -22.19 18.52
N ALA A 50 -25.70 -22.60 19.11
CA ALA A 50 -26.49 -23.81 18.85
C ALA A 50 -26.89 -24.12 17.38
N PHE A 51 -26.47 -23.31 16.40
CA PHE A 51 -26.73 -23.45 14.97
C PHE A 51 -25.52 -23.90 14.12
N ARG A 52 -24.31 -24.07 14.69
CA ARG A 52 -23.13 -24.55 13.93
C ARG A 52 -22.79 -26.01 14.27
N ARG A 53 -22.65 -26.87 13.25
CA ARG A 53 -21.97 -28.18 13.36
C ARG A 53 -20.46 -27.94 13.53
N GLY A 54 -20.03 -27.65 14.76
CA GLY A 54 -18.62 -27.57 15.12
C GLY A 54 -18.01 -28.94 15.45
N PRO A 55 -16.67 -29.06 15.50
CA PRO A 55 -16.01 -30.27 15.98
C PRO A 55 -16.37 -30.55 17.45
N ASP A 56 -16.42 -31.84 17.81
CA ASP A 56 -16.60 -32.28 19.20
C ASP A 56 -15.55 -31.60 20.12
N PRO A 57 -15.94 -31.02 21.27
CA PRO A 57 -15.03 -30.35 22.19
C PRO A 57 -13.79 -31.19 22.56
N THR A 58 -13.96 -32.49 22.79
CA THR A 58 -12.83 -33.39 23.13
C THR A 58 -11.85 -33.56 21.97
N ILE A 59 -12.37 -33.64 20.74
CA ILE A 59 -11.55 -33.67 19.52
C ILE A 59 -10.87 -32.32 19.32
N ALA A 60 -11.55 -31.22 19.64
CA ALA A 60 -11.02 -29.88 19.51
C ALA A 60 -9.82 -29.63 20.45
N GLU A 61 -9.93 -30.00 21.73
CA GLU A 61 -8.85 -29.94 22.70
C GLU A 61 -7.59 -30.71 22.23
N SER A 62 -7.79 -31.88 21.62
CA SER A 62 -6.68 -32.70 21.13
C SER A 62 -5.95 -32.10 19.91
N LYS A 63 -6.67 -31.39 19.03
CA LYS A 63 -6.14 -30.86 17.77
C LYS A 63 -5.57 -29.44 17.90
N LEU A 64 -6.06 -28.65 18.85
CA LEU A 64 -5.68 -27.24 19.03
C LEU A 64 -4.15 -27.03 19.19
N PRO A 65 -3.40 -27.82 20.00
CA PRO A 65 -1.95 -27.66 20.10
C PRO A 65 -1.21 -27.90 18.78
N ALA A 66 -1.70 -28.82 17.95
CA ALA A 66 -1.09 -29.13 16.66
C ALA A 66 -1.26 -27.97 15.66
N VAL A 67 -2.44 -27.35 15.63
CA VAL A 67 -2.71 -26.16 14.79
C VAL A 67 -1.87 -24.97 15.24
N LYS A 68 -1.84 -24.67 16.55
CA LYS A 68 -0.98 -23.61 17.12
C LYS A 68 0.49 -23.82 16.79
N ARG A 69 0.98 -25.06 16.82
CA ARG A 69 2.36 -25.40 16.42
C ARG A 69 2.61 -25.13 14.94
N LYS A 70 1.71 -25.55 14.04
CA LYS A 70 1.81 -25.29 12.59
C LYS A 70 1.86 -23.79 12.31
N LEU A 71 0.96 -23.03 12.94
CA LEU A 71 0.86 -21.58 12.80
C LEU A 71 2.14 -20.86 13.26
N ARG A 72 2.72 -21.28 14.40
CA ARG A 72 4.02 -20.75 14.85
C ARG A 72 5.15 -21.07 13.87
N THR A 73 5.19 -22.27 13.32
CA THR A 73 6.20 -22.65 12.31
C THR A 73 6.03 -21.86 11.02
N LEU A 74 4.79 -21.68 10.57
CA LEU A 74 4.48 -20.91 9.37
C LEU A 74 4.84 -19.43 9.53
N LYS A 75 4.47 -18.79 10.66
CA LYS A 75 4.88 -17.40 10.95
C LYS A 75 6.41 -17.23 10.90
N LYS A 76 7.16 -18.19 11.46
CA LYS A 76 8.64 -18.19 11.37
C LYS A 76 9.13 -18.36 9.93
N ARG A 77 8.49 -19.24 9.14
CA ARG A 77 8.81 -19.43 7.72
C ARG A 77 8.60 -18.13 6.94
N ILE A 78 7.43 -17.50 7.08
CA ILE A 78 7.08 -16.25 6.40
C ILE A 78 8.13 -15.19 6.70
N HIS A 79 8.38 -14.92 7.99
CA HIS A 79 9.34 -13.90 8.43
C HIS A 79 10.77 -14.14 7.92
N SER A 80 11.20 -15.40 7.93
CA SER A 80 12.53 -15.79 7.41
C SER A 80 12.62 -15.54 5.90
N ARG A 81 11.58 -15.93 5.15
CA ARG A 81 11.54 -15.76 3.69
C ARG A 81 11.41 -14.29 3.29
N GLU A 82 10.60 -13.49 4.01
CA GLU A 82 10.49 -12.05 3.80
C GLU A 82 11.87 -11.39 3.96
N ARG A 83 12.60 -11.69 5.04
CA ARG A 83 13.98 -11.21 5.24
C ARG A 83 14.92 -11.64 4.12
N ALA A 84 14.92 -12.92 3.76
CA ALA A 84 15.75 -13.42 2.67
C ALA A 84 15.42 -12.75 1.33
N THR A 85 14.16 -12.39 1.10
CA THR A 85 13.71 -11.67 -0.10
C THR A 85 14.23 -10.24 -0.14
N THR A 86 14.20 -9.53 1.00
CA THR A 86 14.81 -8.21 1.13
C THR A 86 16.34 -8.27 0.98
N GLU A 87 17.00 -9.24 1.61
CA GLU A 87 18.47 -9.43 1.55
C GLU A 87 18.96 -9.83 0.15
N ALA A 88 18.10 -10.49 -0.65
CA ALA A 88 18.38 -10.81 -2.06
C ALA A 88 18.28 -9.59 -3.00
N GLY A 89 17.88 -8.41 -2.50
CA GLY A 89 17.78 -7.17 -3.29
C GLY A 89 16.46 -7.02 -4.06
N THR A 90 15.48 -7.89 -3.83
CA THR A 90 14.16 -7.83 -4.48
C THR A 90 13.06 -7.77 -3.41
N PRO A 91 12.92 -6.64 -2.69
CA PRO A 91 11.90 -6.52 -1.64
C PRO A 91 10.49 -6.79 -2.20
N LEU A 92 9.59 -7.30 -1.35
CA LEU A 92 8.22 -7.54 -1.78
C LEU A 92 7.55 -6.22 -2.17
N PRO A 93 6.74 -6.17 -3.25
CA PRO A 93 6.11 -4.93 -3.69
C PRO A 93 5.27 -4.24 -2.62
N ILE A 94 4.59 -5.04 -1.78
CA ILE A 94 3.83 -4.50 -0.65
C ILE A 94 4.71 -3.81 0.40
N ASP A 95 5.93 -4.30 0.64
CA ASP A 95 6.85 -3.70 1.60
C ASP A 95 7.40 -2.38 1.05
N THR A 96 7.74 -2.36 -0.24
CA THR A 96 8.12 -1.13 -0.96
C THR A 96 6.99 -0.10 -0.92
N LEU A 97 5.74 -0.52 -1.20
CA LEU A 97 4.56 0.34 -1.14
C LEU A 97 4.32 0.89 0.28
N CYS A 98 4.47 0.05 1.31
CA CYS A 98 4.34 0.49 2.70
C CYS A 98 5.40 1.51 3.10
N ALA A 99 6.66 1.27 2.72
CA ALA A 99 7.76 2.19 3.02
C ALA A 99 7.54 3.55 2.33
N GLN A 100 7.16 3.54 1.04
CA GLN A 100 6.96 4.75 0.26
C GLN A 100 5.79 5.60 0.77
N LEU A 101 4.72 4.95 1.24
CA LEU A 101 3.50 5.62 1.70
C LEU A 101 3.43 5.78 3.23
N ASP A 102 4.52 5.48 3.96
CA ASP A 102 4.56 5.54 5.42
C ASP A 102 3.37 4.80 6.06
N LEU A 103 3.20 3.53 5.68
CA LEU A 103 2.11 2.67 6.14
C LEU A 103 2.56 1.80 7.32
N SER A 104 1.65 1.63 8.28
CA SER A 104 1.91 0.82 9.47
C SER A 104 1.78 -0.68 9.22
N MET A 105 2.19 -1.48 10.20
CA MET A 105 1.99 -2.94 10.16
C MET A 105 0.50 -3.33 10.07
N LEU A 106 -0.40 -2.56 10.69
CA LEU A 106 -1.84 -2.77 10.53
C LEU A 106 -2.27 -2.52 9.08
N ASP A 107 -1.81 -1.43 8.47
CA ASP A 107 -2.13 -1.12 7.07
C ASP A 107 -1.64 -2.20 6.12
N ARG A 108 -0.41 -2.68 6.32
CA ARG A 108 0.16 -3.81 5.59
C ARG A 108 -0.70 -5.06 5.71
N THR A 109 -1.14 -5.38 6.93
CA THR A 109 -1.98 -6.56 7.20
C THR A 109 -3.34 -6.43 6.52
N VAL A 110 -3.98 -5.26 6.59
CA VAL A 110 -5.24 -4.97 5.89
C VAL A 110 -5.07 -5.24 4.39
N MET A 111 -4.03 -4.70 3.78
CA MET A 111 -3.78 -4.86 2.34
C MET A 111 -3.54 -6.33 1.97
N LEU A 112 -2.72 -7.07 2.71
CA LEU A 112 -2.49 -8.50 2.44
C LEU A 112 -3.78 -9.32 2.49
N LEU A 113 -4.59 -9.13 3.55
CA LEU A 113 -5.84 -9.87 3.70
C LEU A 113 -6.83 -9.49 2.61
N ALA A 114 -6.93 -8.21 2.25
CA ALA A 114 -7.81 -7.74 1.18
C ALA A 114 -7.34 -8.21 -0.21
N SER A 115 -6.04 -8.42 -0.42
CA SER A 115 -5.52 -9.06 -1.64
C SER A 115 -6.01 -10.50 -1.76
N LEU A 116 -6.06 -11.26 -0.65
CA LEU A 116 -6.55 -12.64 -0.68
C LEU A 116 -8.02 -12.71 -1.10
N THR A 117 -8.88 -11.83 -0.57
CA THR A 117 -10.29 -11.80 -0.97
C THR A 117 -10.50 -11.40 -2.43
N ALA A 118 -9.58 -10.62 -3.01
CA ALA A 118 -9.65 -10.25 -4.42
C ALA A 118 -9.19 -11.37 -5.37
N LEU A 119 -8.38 -12.32 -4.88
CA LEU A 119 -7.71 -13.33 -5.71
C LEU A 119 -8.25 -14.75 -5.52
N ASP A 120 -8.83 -15.06 -4.35
CA ASP A 120 -9.23 -16.42 -3.99
C ASP A 120 -10.52 -16.40 -3.16
N LEU A 121 -11.63 -16.73 -3.81
CA LEU A 121 -12.95 -16.82 -3.18
C LEU A 121 -13.01 -17.91 -2.09
N SER A 122 -12.11 -18.90 -2.10
CA SER A 122 -12.11 -19.96 -1.08
C SER A 122 -11.71 -19.45 0.32
N VAL A 123 -11.09 -18.27 0.40
CA VAL A 123 -10.69 -17.65 1.67
C VAL A 123 -11.87 -16.97 2.37
N GLU A 124 -12.99 -16.75 1.67
CA GLU A 124 -14.20 -16.15 2.26
C GLU A 124 -14.75 -16.96 3.43
N ASP A 125 -14.75 -18.30 3.32
CA ASP A 125 -15.17 -19.21 4.39
C ASP A 125 -14.24 -19.13 5.62
N ASP A 126 -12.94 -18.97 5.38
CA ASP A 126 -11.94 -18.81 6.45
C ASP A 126 -12.13 -17.48 7.18
N PHE A 127 -12.41 -16.38 6.48
CA PHE A 127 -12.74 -15.09 7.10
C PHE A 127 -14.07 -15.14 7.85
N HIS A 128 -15.08 -15.80 7.30
CA HIS A 128 -16.36 -16.02 7.96
C HIS A 128 -16.18 -16.74 9.31
N ALA A 129 -15.31 -17.75 9.34
CA ALA A 129 -14.99 -18.53 10.54
C ALA A 129 -14.32 -17.69 11.64
N ILE A 130 -13.52 -16.67 11.29
CA ILE A 130 -12.84 -15.79 12.25
C ILE A 130 -13.80 -14.75 12.85
N CYS A 131 -14.82 -14.32 12.09
CA CYS A 131 -15.54 -13.09 12.42
C CYS A 131 -16.88 -13.28 13.10
N ASP A 132 -17.49 -14.47 13.01
CA ASP A 132 -18.89 -14.72 13.39
C ASP A 132 -19.88 -13.76 12.74
N SER A 133 -19.48 -13.14 11.62
CA SER A 133 -20.30 -12.21 10.87
C SER A 133 -21.00 -12.94 9.76
N THR A 134 -22.29 -12.70 9.58
CA THR A 134 -23.16 -13.26 8.54
C THR A 134 -22.86 -12.75 7.10
N GLY A 135 -21.59 -12.53 6.76
CA GLY A 135 -21.12 -12.07 5.44
C GLY A 135 -19.85 -12.82 5.02
N SER A 136 -19.59 -12.81 3.70
CA SER A 136 -18.45 -13.45 3.03
C SER A 136 -17.27 -12.51 2.79
N HIS A 137 -17.33 -11.28 3.30
CA HIS A 137 -16.36 -10.24 3.01
C HIS A 137 -15.40 -10.00 4.19
N LEU A 138 -14.19 -9.50 3.87
CA LEU A 138 -13.22 -9.06 4.87
C LEU A 138 -13.73 -7.79 5.55
N THR A 139 -14.12 -7.87 6.81
CA THR A 139 -14.57 -6.68 7.57
C THR A 139 -13.42 -6.04 8.36
N VAL A 140 -13.58 -4.79 8.80
CA VAL A 140 -12.64 -4.17 9.75
C VAL A 140 -12.48 -5.02 11.00
N MET A 141 -13.60 -5.48 11.60
CA MET A 141 -13.54 -6.36 12.77
C MET A 141 -12.76 -7.65 12.50
N ALA A 142 -12.86 -8.21 11.29
CA ALA A 142 -12.09 -9.37 10.87
C ALA A 142 -10.59 -9.17 11.04
N VAL A 143 -10.09 -8.05 10.51
CA VAL A 143 -8.66 -7.73 10.57
C VAL A 143 -8.22 -7.54 12.02
N LEU A 144 -9.01 -6.84 12.83
CA LEU A 144 -8.65 -6.58 14.22
C LEU A 144 -8.62 -7.87 15.06
N LYS A 145 -9.59 -8.78 14.85
CA LYS A 145 -9.60 -10.12 15.46
C LYS A 145 -8.42 -10.97 14.98
N PHE A 146 -8.13 -10.96 13.68
CA PHE A 146 -6.99 -11.67 13.09
C PHE A 146 -5.65 -11.24 13.70
N MET A 147 -5.52 -9.95 14.01
CA MET A 147 -4.33 -9.39 14.68
C MET A 147 -4.31 -9.62 16.20
N HIS A 148 -5.33 -10.25 16.77
CA HIS A 148 -5.49 -10.49 18.21
C HIS A 148 -5.40 -9.21 19.07
N LEU A 149 -5.94 -8.10 18.55
CA LEU A 149 -5.93 -6.83 19.27
C LEU A 149 -6.90 -6.86 20.45
N SER A 150 -6.47 -6.35 21.60
CA SER A 150 -7.32 -6.10 22.77
C SER A 150 -8.37 -5.02 22.49
N LEU A 151 -9.44 -4.96 23.30
CA LEU A 151 -10.50 -3.96 23.10
C LEU A 151 -9.98 -2.51 23.02
N PRO A 152 -9.05 -2.05 23.89
CA PRO A 152 -8.46 -0.71 23.75
C PRO A 152 -7.70 -0.51 22.43
N GLU A 153 -6.93 -1.52 21.99
CA GLU A 153 -6.19 -1.48 20.73
C GLU A 153 -7.13 -1.47 19.52
N GLN A 154 -8.25 -2.20 19.58
CA GLN A 154 -9.28 -2.17 18.55
C GLN A 154 -9.90 -0.78 18.40
N LEU A 155 -10.19 -0.11 19.52
CA LEU A 155 -10.73 1.25 19.52
C LEU A 155 -9.73 2.25 18.92
N ALA A 156 -8.43 2.11 19.24
CA ALA A 156 -7.38 2.92 18.64
C ALA A 156 -7.21 2.64 17.13
N ALA A 157 -7.22 1.36 16.74
CA ALA A 157 -7.08 0.92 15.36
C ALA A 157 -8.25 1.40 14.47
N ARG A 158 -9.44 1.60 15.02
CA ARG A 158 -10.60 2.15 14.29
C ARG A 158 -10.30 3.50 13.62
N ALA A 159 -9.45 4.33 14.22
CA ALA A 159 -9.05 5.61 13.62
C ALA A 159 -8.34 5.42 12.26
N ARG A 160 -7.72 4.27 12.01
CA ARG A 160 -6.99 3.95 10.77
C ARG A 160 -7.89 3.61 9.57
N PHE A 161 -9.20 3.51 9.79
CA PHE A 161 -10.20 3.25 8.75
C PHE A 161 -11.09 4.47 8.44
N ARG A 162 -10.79 5.62 9.04
CA ARG A 162 -11.47 6.90 8.73
C ARG A 162 -11.07 7.39 7.33
N ALA A 163 -11.87 8.30 6.76
CA ALA A 163 -11.64 8.78 5.39
C ALA A 163 -10.29 9.50 5.23
N ASP A 164 -9.83 10.17 6.27
CA ASP A 164 -8.55 10.88 6.37
C ASP A 164 -7.37 9.96 6.71
N ALA A 165 -7.61 8.69 7.02
CA ALA A 165 -6.56 7.76 7.38
C ALA A 165 -5.76 7.30 6.15
N PRO A 166 -4.45 6.96 6.31
CA PRO A 166 -3.53 6.54 5.26
C PRO A 166 -4.10 5.67 4.14
N LEU A 167 -4.80 4.58 4.47
CA LEU A 167 -5.32 3.63 3.47
C LEU A 167 -6.41 4.24 2.57
N ARG A 168 -7.28 5.09 3.13
CA ARG A 168 -8.37 5.72 2.38
C ARG A 168 -7.96 7.03 1.74
N ALA A 169 -7.19 7.84 2.46
CA ALA A 169 -6.66 9.11 1.94
C ALA A 169 -5.72 8.92 0.74
N ARG A 170 -5.16 7.71 0.57
CA ARG A 170 -4.30 7.33 -0.56
C ARG A 170 -4.99 6.39 -1.55
N ASP A 171 -6.30 6.19 -1.43
CA ASP A 171 -7.12 5.38 -2.34
C ASP A 171 -6.59 3.95 -2.52
N LEU A 172 -6.09 3.35 -1.42
CA LEU A 172 -5.61 1.96 -1.41
C LEU A 172 -6.74 0.98 -1.14
N ILE A 173 -7.72 1.39 -0.33
CA ILE A 173 -8.89 0.58 0.02
C ILE A 173 -10.18 1.38 -0.17
N THR A 174 -11.24 0.65 -0.48
CA THR A 174 -12.62 1.13 -0.34
C THR A 174 -13.28 0.44 0.85
N LEU A 175 -14.19 1.16 1.51
CA LEU A 175 -15.01 0.62 2.59
C LEU A 175 -16.47 0.60 2.16
N GLY A 176 -17.03 -0.60 2.04
CA GLY A 176 -18.44 -0.83 1.79
C GLY A 176 -19.20 -0.93 3.10
N LEU A 177 -20.13 -0.01 3.36
CA LEU A 177 -21.11 -0.21 4.43
C LEU A 177 -22.19 -1.13 3.88
N GLY A 178 -22.16 -2.42 4.25
CA GLY A 178 -23.18 -3.38 3.83
C GLY A 178 -24.59 -2.94 4.26
N ARG A 179 -25.63 -3.59 3.69
CA ARG A 179 -27.06 -3.29 3.93
C ARG A 179 -27.53 -3.33 5.40
N ARG A 180 -26.66 -3.77 6.32
CA ARG A 180 -26.91 -3.88 7.77
C ARG A 180 -26.30 -2.73 8.59
N ALA A 181 -25.61 -1.78 7.97
CA ALA A 181 -25.08 -0.62 8.67
C ALA A 181 -26.24 0.24 9.18
N THR A 182 -26.34 0.38 10.49
CA THR A 182 -27.33 1.25 11.15
C THR A 182 -26.88 2.70 11.20
N SER A 183 -25.59 2.97 10.94
CA SER A 183 -24.99 4.29 10.89
C SER A 183 -23.80 4.30 9.93
N PRO A 184 -23.51 5.44 9.26
CA PRO A 184 -22.26 5.67 8.53
C PRO A 184 -21.00 5.48 9.40
N GLU A 185 -21.15 5.50 10.72
CA GLU A 185 -20.07 5.29 11.68
C GLU A 185 -19.84 3.81 12.02
N ASP A 186 -20.54 2.86 11.42
CA ASP A 186 -20.36 1.43 11.71
C ASP A 186 -19.13 0.83 11.01
N LEU A 187 -17.98 1.49 11.18
CA LEU A 187 -16.71 1.13 10.54
C LEU A 187 -16.29 -0.31 10.85
N LEU A 188 -16.62 -0.85 12.03
CA LEU A 188 -16.23 -2.21 12.43
C LEU A 188 -16.88 -3.28 11.54
N ARG A 189 -18.08 -3.00 11.01
CA ARG A 189 -18.81 -3.88 10.10
C ARG A 189 -18.59 -3.53 8.63
N ALA A 190 -17.79 -2.52 8.32
CA ALA A 190 -17.51 -2.15 6.95
C ALA A 190 -16.67 -3.23 6.27
N ASP A 191 -17.08 -3.58 5.06
CA ASP A 191 -16.37 -4.49 4.17
C ASP A 191 -15.18 -3.75 3.55
N ILE A 192 -14.01 -4.36 3.59
CA ILE A 192 -12.77 -3.82 3.05
C ILE A 192 -12.51 -4.47 1.70
N SER A 193 -12.29 -3.64 0.68
CA SER A 193 -11.83 -4.08 -0.63
C SER A 193 -10.62 -3.26 -1.05
N LEU A 194 -9.67 -3.87 -1.76
CA LEU A 194 -8.60 -3.12 -2.42
C LEU A 194 -9.13 -2.39 -3.65
N THR A 195 -8.54 -1.24 -3.95
CA THR A 195 -8.69 -0.66 -5.27
C THR A 195 -7.92 -1.51 -6.30
N PRO A 196 -8.36 -1.55 -7.57
CA PRO A 196 -7.67 -2.29 -8.62
C PRO A 196 -6.18 -1.95 -8.72
N GLN A 197 -5.84 -0.66 -8.58
CA GLN A 197 -4.47 -0.16 -8.64
C GLN A 197 -3.63 -0.60 -7.44
N ALA A 198 -4.20 -0.59 -6.22
CA ALA A 198 -3.49 -1.11 -5.06
C ALA A 198 -3.21 -2.61 -5.19
N LEU A 199 -4.15 -3.38 -5.72
CA LEU A 199 -3.96 -4.81 -5.99
C LEU A 199 -2.86 -5.05 -7.03
N ALA A 200 -2.86 -4.32 -8.16
CA ALA A 200 -1.84 -4.39 -9.18
C ALA A 200 -0.43 -4.17 -8.58
N LEU A 201 -0.26 -3.10 -7.81
CA LEU A 201 1.02 -2.78 -7.17
C LEU A 201 1.46 -3.85 -6.17
N ILE A 202 0.55 -4.44 -5.39
CA ILE A 202 0.88 -5.54 -4.47
C ILE A 202 1.33 -6.79 -5.24
N LEU A 203 0.76 -7.03 -6.41
CA LEU A 203 1.15 -8.14 -7.30
C LEU A 203 2.45 -7.86 -8.09
N GLY A 204 3.02 -6.66 -7.94
CA GLY A 204 4.22 -6.23 -8.67
C GLY A 204 3.92 -5.75 -10.10
N ASP A 205 2.65 -5.50 -10.41
CA ASP A 205 2.24 -4.82 -11.64
C ASP A 205 2.26 -3.30 -11.42
N ASP A 206 3.22 -2.67 -12.08
CA ASP A 206 3.51 -1.24 -11.95
C ASP A 206 3.00 -0.42 -13.15
N GLN A 207 2.17 -1.03 -14.00
CA GLN A 207 1.56 -0.34 -15.14
C GLN A 207 0.50 0.67 -14.68
N LEU A 208 0.30 1.73 -15.47
CA LEU A 208 -0.80 2.68 -15.27
C LEU A 208 -2.14 2.00 -15.60
N SER A 209 -3.23 2.50 -15.03
CA SER A 209 -4.57 2.02 -15.43
C SER A 209 -4.85 2.34 -16.89
N ASP A 210 -5.52 1.43 -17.60
CA ASP A 210 -5.85 1.55 -19.03
C ASP A 210 -6.44 2.91 -19.41
N GLU A 211 -7.31 3.48 -18.57
CA GLU A 211 -7.94 4.80 -18.77
C GLU A 211 -6.96 5.98 -18.82
N LEU A 212 -5.71 5.81 -18.35
CA LEU A 212 -4.71 6.86 -18.27
C LEU A 212 -3.56 6.70 -19.28
N VAL A 213 -3.40 5.51 -19.87
CA VAL A 213 -2.26 5.19 -20.75
C VAL A 213 -2.25 6.03 -22.03
N GLU A 214 -3.42 6.47 -22.50
CA GLU A 214 -3.56 7.25 -23.74
C GLU A 214 -2.82 8.59 -23.71
N PHE A 215 -2.80 9.26 -22.56
CA PHE A 215 -2.25 10.62 -22.41
C PHE A 215 -1.21 10.70 -21.28
N SER A 216 -0.77 9.57 -20.73
CA SER A 216 0.26 9.58 -19.70
C SER A 216 1.21 8.39 -19.76
N SER A 217 2.45 8.63 -19.36
CA SER A 217 3.54 7.65 -19.35
C SER A 217 4.32 7.74 -18.05
N ILE A 218 4.81 6.59 -17.57
CA ILE A 218 5.66 6.52 -16.39
C ILE A 218 7.11 6.23 -16.78
N GLU A 219 7.98 7.20 -16.59
CA GLU A 219 9.31 7.23 -17.17
C GLU A 219 10.40 7.28 -16.10
N THR A 220 11.58 6.77 -16.46
CA THR A 220 12.79 7.05 -15.68
C THR A 220 13.32 8.43 -16.06
N PRO A 221 13.90 9.19 -15.12
CA PRO A 221 14.45 10.51 -15.43
C PRO A 221 15.47 10.47 -16.57
N LEU A 222 15.23 11.26 -17.63
CA LEU A 222 16.06 11.29 -18.84
C LEU A 222 17.41 11.99 -18.66
N ALA A 223 17.52 12.88 -17.67
CA ALA A 223 18.70 13.71 -17.44
C ALA A 223 18.83 14.11 -15.98
N SER A 224 20.06 14.48 -15.60
CA SER A 224 20.41 15.19 -14.38
C SER A 224 20.76 16.65 -14.69
N PHE A 225 20.91 17.48 -13.66
CA PHE A 225 21.18 18.92 -13.81
C PHE A 225 22.51 19.25 -14.53
N ASP A 226 23.46 18.32 -14.59
CA ASP A 226 24.71 18.45 -15.38
C ASP A 226 24.47 18.56 -16.89
N ARG A 227 23.32 18.08 -17.37
CA ARG A 227 22.90 18.14 -18.78
C ARG A 227 21.95 19.29 -19.09
N VAL A 228 21.62 20.12 -18.11
CA VAL A 228 20.68 21.23 -18.27
C VAL A 228 21.46 22.55 -18.17
N VAL A 229 21.41 23.35 -19.23
CA VAL A 229 22.03 24.69 -19.24
C VAL A 229 20.99 25.70 -18.78
N LEU A 230 21.16 26.21 -17.55
CA LEU A 230 20.32 27.24 -16.95
C LEU A 230 21.17 28.39 -16.43
N PRO A 231 20.65 29.63 -16.38
CA PRO A 231 21.26 30.69 -15.60
C PRO A 231 21.46 30.24 -14.14
N THR A 232 22.60 30.59 -13.56
CA THR A 232 22.98 30.16 -12.20
C THR A 232 21.92 30.50 -11.15
N ASP A 233 21.28 31.66 -11.28
CA ASP A 233 20.22 32.09 -10.35
C ASP A 233 18.98 31.20 -10.42
N ASP A 234 18.57 30.77 -11.62
CA ASP A 234 17.41 29.89 -11.81
C ASP A 234 17.71 28.48 -11.32
N LEU A 235 18.91 27.96 -11.61
CA LEU A 235 19.36 26.68 -11.08
C LEU A 235 19.35 26.68 -9.54
N ASN A 236 19.89 27.73 -8.92
CA ASN A 236 19.91 27.86 -7.46
C ASN A 236 18.50 27.93 -6.86
N ARG A 237 17.56 28.62 -7.51
CA ARG A 237 16.15 28.67 -7.08
C ARG A 237 15.49 27.30 -7.14
N ILE A 238 15.68 26.56 -8.23
CA ILE A 238 15.13 25.21 -8.39
C ILE A 238 15.71 24.29 -7.31
N LEU A 239 17.03 24.28 -7.14
CA LEU A 239 17.69 23.45 -6.13
C LEU A 239 17.25 23.80 -4.71
N ALA A 240 17.05 25.08 -4.39
CA ALA A 240 16.54 25.49 -3.09
C ALA A 240 15.13 24.94 -2.79
N ILE A 241 14.26 24.86 -3.80
CA ILE A 241 12.91 24.28 -3.65
C ILE A 241 13.00 22.76 -3.50
N VAL A 242 13.79 22.11 -4.35
CA VAL A 242 13.91 20.64 -4.40
C VAL A 242 14.59 20.10 -3.14
N ASP A 243 15.76 20.63 -2.79
CA ASP A 243 16.54 20.18 -1.62
C ASP A 243 15.92 20.69 -0.30
N GLY A 244 15.18 21.80 -0.34
CA GLY A 244 14.47 22.35 0.81
C GLY A 244 13.13 21.68 1.12
N HIS A 245 12.63 20.79 0.24
CA HIS A 245 11.30 20.21 0.34
C HIS A 245 11.06 19.48 1.68
N GLU A 246 11.98 18.61 2.11
CA GLU A 246 11.82 17.85 3.37
C GLU A 246 11.85 18.77 4.59
N HIS A 247 12.83 19.68 4.64
CA HIS A 247 12.93 20.68 5.71
C HIS A 247 11.68 21.55 5.84
N TRP A 248 11.04 21.89 4.71
CA TRP A 248 9.77 22.63 4.71
C TRP A 248 8.63 21.83 5.36
N HIS A 249 8.48 20.55 5.03
CA HIS A 249 7.46 19.69 5.64
C HIS A 249 7.67 19.52 7.14
N GLU A 250 8.91 19.29 7.57
CA GLU A 250 9.25 19.18 8.99
C GLU A 250 8.95 20.48 9.75
N ALA A 251 9.33 21.63 9.18
CA ALA A 251 9.04 22.93 9.77
C ALA A 251 7.53 23.19 9.86
N ARG A 252 6.76 22.90 8.80
CA ARG A 252 5.29 23.00 8.78
C ARG A 252 4.64 22.19 9.90
N ALA A 253 5.05 20.93 10.04
CA ALA A 253 4.51 20.03 11.05
C ALA A 253 4.84 20.54 12.46
N ARG A 254 6.11 20.91 12.70
CA ARG A 254 6.58 21.45 13.98
C ARG A 254 5.87 22.75 14.38
N TRP A 255 5.57 23.62 13.43
CA TRP A 255 4.84 24.87 13.67
C TRP A 255 3.32 24.68 13.78
N GLY A 256 2.82 23.44 13.62
CA GLY A 256 1.39 23.14 13.69
C GLY A 256 0.58 23.65 12.49
N LEU A 257 1.25 24.12 11.42
CA LEU A 257 0.59 24.61 10.20
C LEU A 257 -0.24 23.52 9.52
N ASP A 258 0.14 22.25 9.69
CA ASP A 258 -0.65 21.13 9.17
C ASP A 258 -2.05 20.99 9.77
N ARG A 259 -2.29 21.57 10.96
CA ARG A 259 -3.61 21.57 11.61
C ARG A 259 -4.45 22.78 11.19
N THR A 260 -3.80 23.88 10.80
CA THR A 260 -4.48 25.15 10.49
C THR A 260 -4.67 25.36 8.98
N ILE A 261 -3.69 24.95 8.17
CA ILE A 261 -3.68 25.11 6.71
C ILE A 261 -3.59 23.73 6.09
N THR A 262 -4.70 23.19 5.60
CA THR A 262 -4.76 21.83 5.05
C THR A 262 -4.29 21.74 3.59
N TYR A 263 -4.09 22.87 2.92
CA TYR A 263 -3.59 22.99 1.54
C TYR A 263 -2.14 23.47 1.49
N GLY A 264 -1.54 23.49 0.28
CA GLY A 264 -0.19 24.03 0.06
C GLY A 264 0.95 23.13 0.58
N ARG A 265 0.72 21.82 0.67
CA ARG A 265 1.76 20.83 1.03
C ARG A 265 2.66 20.45 -0.15
N GLY A 266 2.18 20.62 -1.38
CA GLY A 266 2.96 20.33 -2.58
C GLY A 266 3.87 21.48 -2.96
N SER A 267 5.00 21.16 -3.59
CA SER A 267 5.79 22.13 -4.34
C SER A 267 5.38 22.08 -5.81
N PHE A 268 5.19 23.26 -6.41
CA PHE A 268 4.84 23.40 -7.82
C PHE A 268 5.94 24.22 -8.49
N LEU A 269 6.43 23.74 -9.62
CA LEU A 269 7.42 24.41 -10.45
C LEU A 269 6.80 24.64 -11.82
N LEU A 270 6.80 25.89 -12.28
CA LEU A 270 6.37 26.26 -13.62
C LEU A 270 7.61 26.67 -14.41
N PHE A 271 7.92 25.92 -15.46
CA PHE A 271 8.97 26.27 -16.40
C PHE A 271 8.33 26.91 -17.62
N SER A 272 8.68 28.17 -17.92
CA SER A 272 8.19 28.89 -19.10
C SER A 272 9.34 29.42 -19.93
N GLY A 273 9.12 29.49 -21.24
CA GLY A 273 10.12 29.95 -22.21
C GLY A 273 9.87 29.36 -23.59
N PRO A 274 10.57 29.86 -24.63
CA PRO A 274 10.45 29.37 -26.00
C PRO A 274 10.60 27.83 -26.12
N PRO A 275 10.04 27.20 -27.17
CA PRO A 275 10.29 25.78 -27.44
C PRO A 275 11.78 25.51 -27.59
N GLY A 276 12.23 24.33 -27.13
CA GLY A 276 13.65 23.92 -27.21
C GLY A 276 14.57 24.47 -26.10
N THR A 277 14.06 25.25 -25.14
CA THR A 277 14.86 25.79 -24.02
C THR A 277 15.13 24.81 -22.86
N GLY A 278 14.81 23.53 -23.03
CA GLY A 278 15.10 22.49 -22.03
C GLY A 278 14.14 22.42 -20.85
N LYS A 279 12.90 22.92 -20.97
CA LYS A 279 11.87 22.86 -19.92
C LYS A 279 11.58 21.42 -19.47
N THR A 280 11.25 20.55 -20.42
CA THR A 280 11.04 19.10 -20.19
C THR A 280 12.29 18.47 -19.57
N LEU A 281 13.47 18.75 -20.12
CA LEU A 281 14.74 18.24 -19.58
C LEU A 281 14.99 18.67 -18.13
N THR A 282 14.61 19.90 -17.77
CA THR A 282 14.70 20.44 -16.41
C THR A 282 13.77 19.69 -15.45
N ALA A 283 12.54 19.37 -15.88
CA ALA A 283 11.61 18.57 -15.09
C ALA A 283 12.17 17.16 -14.81
N HIS A 284 12.78 16.51 -15.80
CA HIS A 284 13.47 15.23 -15.58
C HIS A 284 14.68 15.38 -14.65
N ALA A 285 15.46 16.47 -14.75
CA ALA A 285 16.57 16.73 -13.83
C ALA A 285 16.11 16.90 -12.37
N VAL A 286 14.96 17.54 -12.14
CA VAL A 286 14.32 17.62 -10.82
C VAL A 286 13.97 16.22 -10.32
N ALA A 287 13.32 15.39 -11.14
CA ALA A 287 12.95 14.03 -10.76
C ALA A 287 14.17 13.14 -10.47
N HIS A 288 15.23 13.27 -11.27
CA HIS A 288 16.51 12.60 -11.04
C HIS A 288 17.12 13.02 -9.68
N ARG A 289 17.13 14.31 -9.38
CA ARG A 289 17.65 14.84 -8.10
C ARG A 289 16.86 14.31 -6.90
N LEU A 290 15.55 14.11 -7.06
CA LEU A 290 14.67 13.52 -6.04
C LEU A 290 14.73 11.99 -5.96
N GLY A 291 15.44 11.31 -6.89
CA GLY A 291 15.43 9.85 -6.99
C GLY A 291 14.05 9.28 -7.33
N LYS A 292 13.21 10.06 -8.04
CA LYS A 292 11.83 9.71 -8.37
C LYS A 292 11.65 9.50 -9.86
N ARG A 293 10.65 8.70 -10.22
CA ARG A 293 10.17 8.57 -11.61
C ARG A 293 9.38 9.79 -12.04
N VAL A 294 9.14 9.93 -13.33
CA VAL A 294 8.30 10.99 -13.90
C VAL A 294 7.01 10.37 -14.41
N LEU A 295 5.87 10.85 -13.93
CA LEU A 295 4.58 10.59 -14.56
C LEU A 295 4.31 11.78 -15.48
N SER A 296 4.65 11.62 -16.76
CA SER A 296 4.43 12.62 -17.80
C SER A 296 2.99 12.56 -18.26
N VAL A 297 2.36 13.72 -18.42
CA VAL A 297 0.99 13.86 -18.87
C VAL A 297 0.97 14.86 -20.03
N ASP A 298 0.45 14.41 -21.17
CA ASP A 298 0.19 15.24 -22.34
C ASP A 298 -1.14 15.97 -22.14
N ILE A 299 -1.06 17.27 -21.84
CA ILE A 299 -2.24 18.09 -21.56
C ILE A 299 -3.14 18.27 -22.78
N PRO A 300 -2.63 18.62 -23.98
CA PRO A 300 -3.44 18.66 -25.19
C PRO A 300 -4.30 17.40 -25.38
N THR A 301 -3.68 16.21 -25.34
CA THR A 301 -4.41 14.95 -25.52
C THR A 301 -5.41 14.70 -24.39
N LEU A 302 -5.06 15.02 -23.13
CA LEU A 302 -5.98 14.91 -22.00
C LEU A 302 -7.20 15.84 -22.18
N VAL A 303 -7.01 17.08 -22.62
CA VAL A 303 -8.10 18.07 -22.74
C VAL A 303 -9.10 17.67 -23.82
N GLU A 304 -8.64 17.07 -24.92
CA GLU A 304 -9.50 16.54 -25.99
C GLU A 304 -10.33 15.32 -25.57
N HIS A 305 -9.92 14.64 -24.48
CA HIS A 305 -10.63 13.47 -23.99
C HIS A 305 -11.96 13.83 -23.31
N VAL A 306 -13.04 13.11 -23.65
CA VAL A 306 -14.42 13.41 -23.20
C VAL A 306 -14.57 13.41 -21.67
N ASP A 307 -13.79 12.56 -20.99
CA ASP A 307 -13.81 12.34 -19.54
C ASP A 307 -12.68 13.07 -18.78
N ASN A 308 -12.03 14.07 -19.37
CA ASN A 308 -10.82 14.73 -18.85
C ASN A 308 -10.87 15.09 -17.34
N MET A 309 -11.94 15.72 -16.87
CA MET A 309 -12.13 16.12 -15.47
C MET A 309 -12.33 14.93 -14.53
N ARG A 310 -12.89 13.82 -15.02
CA ARG A 310 -13.04 12.58 -14.25
C ARG A 310 -11.70 11.88 -14.06
N LEU A 311 -10.79 11.99 -15.03
CA LEU A 311 -9.51 11.29 -15.06
C LEU A 311 -8.40 12.02 -14.29
N LEU A 312 -8.47 13.35 -14.16
CA LEU A 312 -7.45 14.16 -13.49
C LEU A 312 -7.13 13.69 -12.05
N PRO A 313 -8.12 13.38 -11.17
CA PRO A 313 -7.82 12.81 -9.85
C PRO A 313 -7.05 11.48 -9.90
N GLY A 314 -7.27 10.68 -10.95
CA GLY A 314 -6.56 9.44 -11.20
C GLY A 314 -5.07 9.67 -11.42
N LEU A 315 -4.66 10.68 -12.19
CA LEU A 315 -3.25 11.03 -12.40
C LEU A 315 -2.53 11.38 -11.09
N PHE A 316 -3.16 12.18 -10.23
CA PHE A 316 -2.60 12.50 -8.91
C PHE A 316 -2.50 11.28 -8.00
N ARG A 317 -3.46 10.35 -8.10
CA ARG A 317 -3.39 9.08 -7.38
C ARG A 317 -2.23 8.23 -7.89
N GLU A 318 -2.10 8.03 -9.20
CA GLU A 318 -1.03 7.21 -9.78
C GLU A 318 0.36 7.77 -9.44
N ALA A 319 0.53 9.09 -9.51
CA ALA A 319 1.77 9.76 -9.10
C ALA A 319 2.09 9.50 -7.62
N ARG A 320 1.10 9.57 -6.73
CA ARG A 320 1.26 9.31 -5.30
C ARG A 320 1.63 7.84 -5.03
N LEU A 321 0.92 6.91 -5.65
CA LEU A 321 1.11 5.47 -5.46
C LEU A 321 2.48 4.99 -5.95
N ARG A 322 3.04 5.61 -7.00
CA ARG A 322 4.38 5.29 -7.52
C ARG A 322 5.50 6.20 -7.02
N GLY A 323 5.15 7.22 -6.22
CA GLY A 323 6.12 8.17 -5.68
C GLY A 323 6.79 8.98 -6.78
N ALA A 324 6.07 9.25 -7.87
CA ALA A 324 6.57 9.94 -9.06
C ALA A 324 6.38 11.46 -8.96
N VAL A 325 7.21 12.19 -9.69
CA VAL A 325 6.97 13.60 -10.03
C VAL A 325 5.91 13.63 -11.12
N LEU A 326 4.78 14.29 -10.85
CA LEU A 326 3.76 14.53 -11.86
C LEU A 326 4.19 15.71 -12.73
N PHE A 327 4.39 15.46 -14.02
CA PHE A 327 4.82 16.46 -15.00
C PHE A 327 3.71 16.65 -16.03
N PHE A 328 3.23 17.88 -16.15
CA PHE A 328 2.27 18.27 -17.18
C PHE A 328 3.04 18.97 -18.30
N ASP A 329 3.14 18.34 -19.47
CA ASP A 329 3.73 18.95 -20.64
C ASP A 329 2.70 19.79 -21.39
N GLU A 330 3.15 20.85 -22.07
CA GLU A 330 2.30 21.75 -22.86
C GLU A 330 1.05 22.27 -22.10
N CYS A 331 1.25 22.63 -20.83
CA CYS A 331 0.17 23.05 -19.93
C CYS A 331 -0.44 24.43 -20.22
N GLU A 332 0.01 25.15 -21.25
CA GLU A 332 -0.54 26.44 -21.69
C GLU A 332 -2.06 26.39 -21.87
N THR A 333 -2.60 25.30 -22.41
CA THR A 333 -4.04 25.08 -22.64
C THR A 333 -4.87 25.19 -21.35
N PHE A 334 -4.28 24.89 -20.17
CA PHE A 334 -4.96 25.08 -18.89
C PHE A 334 -4.95 26.53 -18.39
N PHE A 335 -3.99 27.34 -18.82
CA PHE A 335 -3.84 28.73 -18.41
C PHE A 335 -4.47 29.73 -19.39
N GLU A 336 -4.96 29.26 -20.54
CA GLU A 336 -5.55 30.09 -21.59
C GLU A 336 -6.91 30.71 -21.25
N SER A 337 -7.56 30.35 -20.12
CA SER A 337 -8.85 30.95 -19.78
C SER A 337 -9.04 31.35 -18.31
N ARG A 338 -9.48 32.61 -18.14
CA ARG A 338 -10.44 33.02 -17.12
C ARG A 338 -11.62 33.70 -17.79
#